data_AF-A0A1H6L7T0-F1
#
_entry.id   AF-A0A1H6L7T0-F1
#
_cell.length_a   1.000
_cell.length_b   1.000
_cell.length_c   1.000
_cell.angle_alpha   90.00
_cell.angle_beta   90.00
_cell.angle_gamma   90.00
#
_symmetry.space_group_name_H-M   'P 1'
#
loop_
_entity.id
_entity.type
_entity.pdbx_description
1 polymer ?
#
loop_
_entity_poly.entity_id
_entity_poly.type
_entity_poly.pdbx_seq_one_letter_code
_entity_poly.pdbx_strand_id
1 'polypeptide(L)'
;MTIKNIRISHVRGIREMIINDDIIKNRPNILVAPNGFGKTSIATAFSSISKHTSIKLADKDRHMHSEENKPQIELTVDGNGCPENLKATENTRTNTVRKYFDIQVISDLRKIQAHTQYGSRRPKGKMIIPPIIICEKISREVSPYKIRELKQIFGLHADALPNMKSVLLESNIFIMRCLECNPYILTLTKKIHFDKIDEIRKQLSSYQGTMEEAKNAINQSLTALINHLPELKEFMTLIEKTGSIDQIDAFLLIWQILIIETNTPNALIKHLKWLRYSNIKKSLTQSIKDLNTSWKDVSIKETQGNLVVELPDPEHISNGQRDILILISLLYITRYNLTKERAILIIDEIFDYLDDANLTVAQYYISQLINDYKHQGRSIYTIILTHLNPSFFYNYVFSKQNIVYLKTDLQHHSTPAMQKLIAARSDKTIPNTLLENISKYLVHYHTDDYDFRTELRTVSGTKSSWGKAGKFQEFLMKEFKKYKGDQPSDPLAICAITRYSIEKLAFQQIEHLPNANPKFFDTHTTRHKLDYATSLNANIPESHYLLRIIFDDGLHWSPNQDTIPPISAKLTHPIIKKMIVNIVDLAYPDSIIQCIHS
;
A
#
# COMPACT_ATOMS: atom_id res chain seq x y z
N MET A 1 -6.99 -7.41 14.82
CA MET A 1 -5.62 -6.97 14.52
C MET A 1 -5.62 -5.99 13.37
N THR A 2 -5.28 -4.75 13.69
CA THR A 2 -5.04 -3.59 12.79
C THR A 2 -3.70 -2.99 13.20
N ILE A 3 -2.91 -2.46 12.26
CA ILE A 3 -1.72 -1.67 12.61
C ILE A 3 -2.20 -0.23 12.80
N LYS A 4 -2.15 0.26 14.03
CA LYS A 4 -2.67 1.57 14.44
C LYS A 4 -1.68 2.71 14.22
N ASN A 5 -0.39 2.40 14.32
CA ASN A 5 0.66 3.39 14.21
C ASN A 5 1.90 2.78 13.57
N ILE A 6 2.57 3.56 12.73
CA ILE A 6 3.91 3.27 12.21
C ILE A 6 4.81 4.46 12.52
N ARG A 7 5.88 4.23 13.28
CA ARG A 7 6.93 5.22 13.54
C ARG A 7 8.25 4.76 12.92
N ILE A 8 8.87 5.63 12.14
CA ILE A 8 10.17 5.40 11.51
C ILE A 8 11.08 6.55 11.89
N SER A 9 12.29 6.23 12.35
CA SER A 9 13.30 7.22 12.73
C SER A 9 14.63 6.92 12.05
N HIS A 10 15.32 7.98 11.64
CA HIS A 10 16.69 7.97 11.11
C HIS A 10 16.95 7.07 9.89
N VAL A 11 16.01 6.99 8.94
CA VAL A 11 16.16 6.25 7.68
C VAL A 11 16.10 7.20 6.49
N ARG A 12 17.18 7.29 5.72
CA ARG A 12 17.32 8.15 4.53
C ARG A 12 16.88 9.60 4.82
N GLY A 13 15.91 10.12 4.08
CA GLY A 13 15.39 11.48 4.30
C GLY A 13 14.56 11.66 5.58
N ILE A 14 14.23 10.58 6.30
CA ILE A 14 13.38 10.63 7.49
C ILE A 14 14.24 10.75 8.75
N ARG A 15 14.17 11.90 9.43
CA ARG A 15 14.60 12.02 10.83
C ARG A 15 13.61 11.31 11.75
N GLU A 16 12.35 11.68 11.62
CA GLU A 16 11.22 11.06 12.30
C GLU A 16 9.97 11.17 11.41
N MET A 17 9.21 10.09 11.31
CA MET A 17 7.92 10.03 10.63
C MET A 17 6.98 9.18 11.46
N ILE A 18 5.76 9.67 11.66
CA ILE A 18 4.69 8.97 12.38
C ILE A 18 3.47 8.94 11.48
N ILE A 19 2.96 7.74 11.23
CA ILE A 19 1.71 7.49 10.51
C ILE A 19 0.71 7.01 11.55
N ASN A 20 -0.30 7.83 11.85
CA ASN A 20 -1.32 7.56 12.87
C ASN A 20 -2.59 6.91 12.31
N ASP A 21 -2.70 6.78 10.99
CA ASP A 21 -3.84 6.16 10.34
C ASP A 21 -3.78 4.64 10.43
N ASP A 22 -4.96 4.03 10.62
CA ASP A 22 -5.12 2.58 10.65
C ASP A 22 -4.69 1.96 9.31
N ILE A 23 -3.74 1.02 9.33
CA ILE A 23 -3.47 0.13 8.19
C ILE A 23 -4.30 -1.13 8.37
N ILE A 24 -5.21 -1.33 7.43
CA ILE A 24 -6.26 -2.35 7.52
C ILE A 24 -5.82 -3.62 6.78
N LYS A 25 -6.02 -4.77 7.42
CA LYS A 25 -5.74 -6.09 6.83
C LYS A 25 -6.66 -6.43 5.66
N ASN A 26 -6.16 -7.30 4.78
CA ASN A 26 -6.86 -7.93 3.67
C ASN A 26 -7.59 -6.92 2.75
N ARG A 27 -6.97 -5.76 2.55
CA ARG A 27 -7.37 -4.75 1.58
C ARG A 27 -6.17 -3.86 1.21
N PRO A 28 -6.20 -3.16 0.07
CA PRO A 28 -5.18 -2.18 -0.28
C PRO A 28 -5.20 -0.98 0.68
N ASN A 29 -4.03 -0.56 1.14
CA ASN A 29 -3.81 0.69 1.87
C ASN A 29 -2.96 1.61 0.98
N ILE A 30 -3.60 2.64 0.41
CA ILE A 30 -2.97 3.58 -0.52
C ILE A 30 -2.40 4.74 0.30
N LEU A 31 -1.08 4.75 0.46
CA LEU A 31 -0.34 5.80 1.15
C LEU A 31 0.13 6.83 0.13
N VAL A 32 -0.60 7.95 0.08
CA VAL A 32 -0.40 9.00 -0.92
C VAL A 32 0.54 10.05 -0.36
N ALA A 33 1.62 10.32 -1.10
CA ALA A 33 2.50 11.45 -0.82
C ALA A 33 3.18 11.97 -2.09
N PRO A 34 3.40 13.30 -2.20
CA PRO A 34 4.19 13.84 -3.29
C PRO A 34 5.64 13.31 -3.29
N ASN A 35 6.38 13.59 -4.36
CA ASN A 35 7.79 13.21 -4.44
C ASN A 35 8.62 13.94 -3.39
N GLY A 36 9.60 13.24 -2.81
CA GLY A 36 10.43 13.78 -1.72
C GLY A 36 9.87 13.61 -0.30
N PHE A 37 8.65 13.10 -0.13
CA PHE A 37 8.01 12.92 1.19
C PHE A 37 8.34 11.58 1.87
N GLY A 38 9.46 10.94 1.50
CA GLY A 38 9.95 9.76 2.20
C GLY A 38 9.28 8.43 1.87
N LYS A 39 8.51 8.31 0.77
CA LYS A 39 7.95 7.02 0.30
C LYS A 39 9.01 5.93 0.18
N THR A 40 10.06 6.18 -0.60
CA THR A 40 11.21 5.27 -0.70
C THR A 40 11.93 5.05 0.63
N SER A 41 11.92 6.04 1.55
CA SER A 41 12.48 5.88 2.89
C SER A 41 11.67 4.88 3.73
N ILE A 42 10.33 4.89 3.63
CA ILE A 42 9.44 3.89 4.25
C ILE A 42 9.77 2.49 3.71
N ALA A 43 9.82 2.36 2.38
CA ALA A 43 10.16 1.09 1.74
C ALA A 43 11.54 0.57 2.17
N THR A 44 12.53 1.46 2.26
CA THR A 44 13.89 1.15 2.74
C THR A 44 13.86 0.67 4.19
N ALA A 45 13.11 1.35 5.06
CA ALA A 45 12.97 0.99 6.47
C ALA A 45 12.45 -0.46 6.61
N PHE A 46 11.34 -0.80 5.98
CA PHE A 46 10.79 -2.16 6.05
C PHE A 46 11.67 -3.21 5.37
N SER A 47 12.34 -2.85 4.27
CA SER A 47 13.29 -3.75 3.60
C SER A 47 14.44 -4.14 4.55
N SER A 48 14.94 -3.19 5.33
CA SER A 48 16.06 -3.38 6.28
C SER A 48 15.79 -4.40 7.41
N ILE A 49 14.50 -4.65 7.71
CA ILE A 49 14.06 -5.57 8.77
C ILE A 49 13.48 -6.89 8.22
N SER A 50 13.29 -7.00 6.91
CA SER A 50 12.60 -8.14 6.28
C SER A 50 13.29 -9.48 6.52
N LYS A 51 14.61 -9.55 6.37
CA LYS A 51 15.42 -10.78 6.45
C LYS A 51 16.32 -10.88 7.69
N HIS A 52 16.25 -9.91 8.59
CA HIS A 52 17.23 -9.77 9.68
C HIS A 52 16.56 -9.71 11.05
N THR A 53 17.28 -10.15 12.09
CA THR A 53 16.83 -10.10 13.50
C THR A 53 17.04 -8.72 14.14
N SER A 54 17.57 -7.78 13.39
CA SER A 54 17.82 -6.37 13.72
C SER A 54 17.76 -5.56 12.43
N ILE A 55 17.72 -4.23 12.53
CA ILE A 55 17.85 -3.35 11.36
C ILE A 55 19.24 -3.52 10.76
N LYS A 56 19.32 -3.76 9.45
CA LYS A 56 20.56 -3.67 8.68
C LYS A 56 20.41 -2.63 7.58
N LEU A 57 21.08 -1.50 7.76
CA LEU A 57 21.08 -0.37 6.84
C LEU A 57 22.51 -0.12 6.37
N ALA A 58 22.70 0.23 5.09
CA ALA A 58 23.98 0.76 4.62
C ALA A 58 24.11 2.23 5.02
N ASP A 59 25.34 2.76 5.15
CA ASP A 59 25.55 4.13 5.62
C ASP A 59 24.91 5.17 4.71
N LYS A 60 24.93 4.92 3.40
CA LYS A 60 24.22 5.75 2.41
C LYS A 60 22.70 5.83 2.65
N ASP A 61 22.13 4.84 3.34
CA ASP A 61 20.70 4.79 3.61
C ASP A 61 20.37 5.32 5.02
N ARG A 62 21.37 5.65 5.84
CA ARG A 62 21.18 6.31 7.15
C ARG A 62 20.75 7.76 6.97
N HIS A 63 20.06 8.30 7.97
CA HIS A 63 19.74 9.72 7.96
C HIS A 63 21.00 10.58 7.94
N MET A 64 21.05 11.52 6.99
CA MET A 64 22.22 12.36 6.71
C MET A 64 23.53 11.57 6.49
N HIS A 65 23.44 10.29 6.12
CA HIS A 65 24.59 9.40 5.94
C HIS A 65 25.49 9.28 7.19
N SER A 66 24.93 9.45 8.39
CA SER A 66 25.69 9.46 9.65
C SER A 66 25.39 8.22 10.49
N GLU A 67 26.42 7.57 11.02
CA GLU A 67 26.33 6.43 11.93
C GLU A 67 25.71 6.80 13.29
N GLU A 68 25.81 8.06 13.72
CA GLU A 68 25.20 8.56 14.96
C GLU A 68 23.66 8.52 14.91
N ASN A 69 23.10 8.58 13.70
CA ASN A 69 21.67 8.52 13.47
C ASN A 69 21.20 7.06 13.48
N LYS A 70 20.87 6.56 14.68
CA LYS A 70 20.45 5.18 14.89
C LYS A 70 19.03 4.92 14.37
N PRO A 71 18.86 4.10 13.32
CA PRO A 71 17.56 3.79 12.74
C PRO A 71 16.67 2.99 13.69
N GLN A 72 15.37 3.26 13.63
CA GLN A 72 14.36 2.60 14.44
C GLN A 72 13.04 2.49 13.68
N ILE A 73 12.34 1.39 13.88
CA ILE A 73 10.98 1.16 13.39
C ILE A 73 10.13 0.68 14.56
N GLU A 74 8.98 1.30 14.78
CA GLU A 74 7.98 0.88 15.77
C GLU A 74 6.60 0.75 15.11
N LEU A 75 5.86 -0.30 15.47
CA LEU A 75 4.48 -0.52 15.06
C LEU A 75 3.62 -0.69 16.30
N THR A 76 2.52 0.05 16.41
CA THR A 76 1.47 -0.25 17.39
C THR A 76 0.40 -1.09 16.70
N VAL A 77 0.09 -2.25 17.27
CA VAL A 77 -0.87 -3.19 16.71
C VAL A 77 -2.00 -3.47 17.69
N ASP A 78 -3.23 -3.52 17.21
CA ASP A 78 -4.41 -3.73 18.06
C ASP A 78 -5.21 -4.95 17.60
N GLY A 79 -5.09 -6.03 18.37
CA GLY A 79 -5.73 -7.32 18.16
C GLY A 79 -7.22 -7.33 18.47
N ASN A 80 -7.57 -6.90 19.69
CA ASN A 80 -8.85 -7.07 20.41
C ASN A 80 -9.06 -5.95 21.46
N GLY A 81 -8.67 -4.70 21.19
CA GLY A 81 -8.71 -3.60 22.16
C GLY A 81 -7.51 -3.57 23.12
N CYS A 82 -6.53 -4.44 22.92
CA CYS A 82 -5.26 -4.44 23.63
C CYS A 82 -4.14 -4.03 22.67
N PRO A 83 -3.64 -2.78 22.74
CA PRO A 83 -2.55 -2.33 21.90
C PRO A 83 -1.22 -2.95 22.36
N GLU A 84 -0.46 -3.49 21.41
CA GLU A 84 0.89 -4.02 21.61
C GLU A 84 1.89 -3.23 20.75
N ASN A 85 3.08 -2.96 21.28
CA ASN A 85 4.13 -2.24 20.57
C ASN A 85 5.22 -3.20 20.10
N LEU A 86 5.42 -3.25 18.79
CA LEU A 86 6.50 -3.97 18.13
C LEU A 86 7.59 -2.98 17.74
N LYS A 87 8.84 -3.37 17.90
CA LYS A 87 10.02 -2.54 17.65
C LYS A 87 11.09 -3.30 16.90
N ALA A 88 11.89 -2.58 16.13
CA ALA A 88 13.17 -3.03 15.57
C ALA A 88 14.20 -1.89 15.68
N THR A 89 15.42 -2.25 16.07
CA THR A 89 16.59 -1.35 16.14
C THR A 89 17.81 -2.06 15.56
N GLU A 90 18.97 -1.40 15.52
CA GLU A 90 20.24 -2.02 15.09
C GLU A 90 20.77 -3.06 16.07
N ASN A 91 20.36 -2.98 17.35
CA ASN A 91 20.78 -3.92 18.37
C ASN A 91 20.35 -5.34 17.99
N THR A 92 21.19 -6.33 18.31
CA THR A 92 20.95 -7.72 17.94
C THR A 92 19.64 -8.24 18.56
N ARG A 93 18.89 -9.01 17.76
CA ARG A 93 17.63 -9.67 18.17
C ARG A 93 16.51 -8.75 18.65
N THR A 94 16.55 -7.44 18.36
CA THR A 94 15.48 -6.52 18.74
C THR A 94 14.28 -6.50 17.80
N ASN A 95 14.39 -7.07 16.59
CA ASN A 95 13.31 -7.06 15.61
C ASN A 95 12.14 -7.97 16.03
N THR A 96 11.26 -7.42 16.86
CA THR A 96 10.01 -8.06 17.29
C THR A 96 8.94 -7.99 16.20
N VAL A 97 9.01 -7.02 15.29
CA VAL A 97 8.12 -6.95 14.11
C VAL A 97 8.18 -8.25 13.31
N ARG A 98 9.39 -8.76 13.03
CA ARG A 98 9.59 -10.02 12.29
C ARG A 98 9.07 -11.25 13.04
N LYS A 99 8.88 -11.20 14.36
CA LYS A 99 8.24 -12.32 15.08
C LYS A 99 6.76 -12.43 14.68
N TYR A 100 6.10 -11.29 14.48
CA TYR A 100 4.68 -11.21 14.15
C TYR A 100 4.39 -11.26 12.64
N PHE A 101 5.26 -10.67 11.82
CA PHE A 101 5.02 -10.48 10.39
C PHE A 101 6.12 -11.10 9.53
N ASP A 102 5.74 -11.65 8.38
CA ASP A 102 6.64 -11.67 7.22
C ASP A 102 6.52 -10.34 6.48
N ILE A 103 7.64 -9.84 5.96
CA ILE A 103 7.70 -8.53 5.31
C ILE A 103 8.30 -8.70 3.93
N GLN A 104 7.64 -8.17 2.91
CA GLN A 104 8.14 -8.11 1.55
C GLN A 104 7.99 -6.70 1.02
N VAL A 105 9.06 -6.18 0.43
CA VAL A 105 9.07 -4.89 -0.27
C VAL A 105 9.28 -5.18 -1.75
N ILE A 106 8.43 -4.58 -2.58
CA ILE A 106 8.51 -4.58 -4.04
C ILE A 106 8.82 -3.13 -4.43
N SER A 107 9.96 -2.93 -5.07
CA SER A 107 10.43 -1.64 -5.58
C SER A 107 10.94 -1.82 -7.01
N ASP A 108 11.28 -0.72 -7.67
CA ASP A 108 11.96 -0.76 -8.95
C ASP A 108 13.27 -1.58 -8.87
N LEU A 109 13.43 -2.53 -9.79
CA LEU A 109 14.60 -3.41 -9.88
C LEU A 109 15.64 -2.94 -10.92
N ARG A 110 15.34 -1.88 -11.69
CA ARG A 110 16.21 -1.38 -12.75
C ARG A 110 17.54 -0.90 -12.17
N LYS A 111 18.64 -1.32 -12.80
CA LYS A 111 20.00 -0.87 -12.48
C LYS A 111 20.71 -0.44 -13.74
N ILE A 112 21.59 0.55 -13.63
CA ILE A 112 22.53 0.92 -14.69
C ILE A 112 23.84 0.19 -14.43
N GLN A 113 24.30 -0.63 -15.37
CA GLN A 113 25.59 -1.30 -15.30
C GLN A 113 26.48 -0.83 -16.46
N ALA A 114 27.75 -0.58 -16.16
CA ALA A 114 28.74 -0.27 -17.17
C ALA A 114 29.08 -1.53 -17.98
N HIS A 115 28.92 -1.48 -19.30
CA HIS A 115 29.34 -2.53 -20.21
C HIS A 115 30.53 -2.05 -21.05
N THR A 116 31.63 -2.79 -21.02
CA THR A 116 32.78 -2.59 -21.91
C THR A 116 32.71 -3.61 -23.04
N GLN A 117 32.48 -3.15 -24.27
CA GLN A 117 32.64 -3.99 -25.45
C GLN A 117 34.14 -4.22 -25.70
N TYR A 118 34.54 -5.46 -26.00
CA TYR A 118 35.93 -5.81 -26.29
C TYR A 118 36.45 -4.90 -27.42
N GLY A 119 37.46 -4.06 -27.14
CA GLY A 119 38.02 -3.08 -28.07
C GLY A 119 37.54 -1.62 -27.95
N SER A 120 36.54 -1.32 -27.11
CA SER A 120 36.07 0.07 -26.89
C SER A 120 36.65 0.68 -25.61
N ARG A 121 37.30 1.85 -25.71
CA ARG A 121 37.92 2.59 -24.58
C ARG A 121 36.95 3.33 -23.65
N ARG A 122 35.63 3.32 -23.93
CA ARG A 122 34.62 3.99 -23.09
C ARG A 122 33.49 3.03 -22.71
N PRO A 123 33.28 2.73 -21.42
CA PRO A 123 32.12 1.95 -20.99
C PRO A 123 30.83 2.70 -21.32
N LYS A 124 29.87 2.00 -21.93
CA LYS A 124 28.50 2.51 -22.10
C LYS A 124 27.64 1.98 -20.96
N GLY A 125 26.86 2.85 -20.33
CA GLY A 125 25.86 2.42 -19.34
C GLY A 125 24.73 1.69 -20.07
N LYS A 126 24.50 0.43 -19.75
CA LYS A 126 23.32 -0.33 -20.19
C LYS A 126 22.41 -0.53 -18.98
N MET A 127 21.12 -0.27 -19.17
CA MET A 127 20.13 -0.61 -18.16
C MET A 127 19.93 -2.12 -18.17
N ILE A 128 20.01 -2.73 -16.99
CA ILE A 128 19.82 -4.16 -16.79
C ILE A 128 18.79 -4.38 -15.70
N ILE A 129 18.13 -5.53 -15.77
CA ILE A 129 17.36 -6.08 -14.64
C ILE A 129 18.11 -7.33 -14.18
N PRO A 130 18.66 -7.35 -12.96
CA PRO A 130 19.31 -8.55 -12.46
C PRO A 130 18.29 -9.68 -12.30
N PRO A 131 18.71 -10.95 -12.42
CA PRO A 131 17.84 -12.10 -12.13
C PRO A 131 17.20 -11.96 -10.75
N ILE A 132 15.90 -12.20 -10.67
CA ILE A 132 15.14 -12.06 -9.43
C ILE A 132 15.26 -13.36 -8.65
N ILE A 133 15.92 -13.31 -7.48
CA ILE A 133 16.11 -14.49 -6.63
C ILE A 133 14.78 -14.86 -5.97
N ILE A 134 14.33 -16.09 -6.21
CA ILE A 134 13.12 -16.67 -5.60
C ILE A 134 13.49 -17.26 -4.24
N CYS A 135 14.35 -18.29 -4.25
CA CYS A 135 14.82 -18.99 -3.07
C CYS A 135 16.11 -19.78 -3.37
N GLU A 136 16.77 -20.25 -2.30
CA GLU A 136 17.92 -21.16 -2.42
C GLU A 136 17.49 -22.50 -3.05
N LYS A 137 18.37 -23.06 -3.88
CA LYS A 137 18.18 -24.39 -4.48
C LYS A 137 18.27 -25.45 -3.39
N ILE A 138 17.26 -26.32 -3.33
CA ILE A 138 17.23 -27.43 -2.38
C ILE A 138 17.41 -28.75 -3.13
N SER A 139 18.36 -29.57 -2.68
CA SER A 139 18.60 -30.92 -3.20
C SER A 139 17.42 -31.85 -2.93
N ARG A 140 17.23 -32.85 -3.80
CA ARG A 140 16.18 -33.86 -3.63
C ARG A 140 16.43 -34.69 -2.37
N GLU A 141 15.37 -34.85 -1.58
CA GLU A 141 15.37 -35.62 -0.34
C GLU A 141 14.23 -36.65 -0.39
N VAL A 142 14.52 -37.90 -0.01
CA VAL A 142 13.54 -38.99 0.01
C VAL A 142 12.63 -38.85 1.22
N SER A 143 11.34 -39.20 1.09
CA SER A 143 10.42 -39.13 2.23
C SER A 143 10.81 -40.16 3.28
N PRO A 144 11.03 -39.77 4.55
CA PRO A 144 11.21 -40.73 5.64
C PRO A 144 9.87 -41.34 6.11
N TYR A 145 8.73 -40.83 5.61
CA TYR A 145 7.41 -41.27 6.02
C TYR A 145 7.05 -42.64 5.46
N LYS A 146 6.77 -43.59 6.35
CA LYS A 146 6.23 -44.91 6.01
C LYS A 146 5.14 -45.31 6.99
N ILE A 147 3.87 -45.19 6.57
CA ILE A 147 2.71 -45.47 7.42
C ILE A 147 2.73 -46.88 8.03
N ARG A 148 3.23 -47.89 7.31
CA ARG A 148 3.31 -49.28 7.80
C ARG A 148 4.23 -49.41 9.02
N GLU A 149 5.38 -48.74 9.00
CA GLU A 149 6.34 -48.76 10.13
C GLU A 149 5.74 -48.02 11.34
N LEU A 150 5.06 -46.90 11.11
CA LEU A 150 4.40 -46.14 12.18
C LEU A 150 3.24 -46.92 12.82
N LYS A 151 2.44 -47.65 12.03
CA LYS A 151 1.38 -48.51 12.55
C LYS A 151 1.93 -49.63 13.43
N GLN A 152 3.09 -50.20 13.08
CA GLN A 152 3.76 -51.21 13.91
C GLN A 152 4.24 -50.63 15.25
N ILE A 153 4.76 -49.40 15.25
CA ILE A 153 5.19 -48.70 16.47
C ILE A 153 3.99 -48.30 17.34
N PHE A 154 2.85 -47.99 16.72
CA PHE A 154 1.69 -47.44 17.41
C PHE A 154 1.06 -48.43 18.40
N GLY A 155 0.81 -49.68 17.99
CA GLY A 155 0.18 -50.71 18.81
C GLY A 155 -1.29 -50.98 18.47
N LEU A 156 -2.11 -51.28 19.49
CA LEU A 156 -3.56 -51.47 19.30
C LEU A 156 -4.17 -50.18 18.72
N HIS A 157 -5.24 -50.30 17.93
CA HIS A 157 -5.89 -49.17 17.25
C HIS A 157 -4.99 -48.38 16.29
N ALA A 158 -3.93 -49.00 15.72
CA ALA A 158 -3.07 -48.36 14.73
C ALA A 158 -3.80 -47.84 13.47
N ASP A 159 -5.00 -48.35 13.20
CA ASP A 159 -5.87 -47.84 12.13
C ASP A 159 -6.45 -46.45 12.42
N ALA A 160 -6.36 -45.96 13.66
CA ALA A 160 -6.68 -44.58 14.01
C ALA A 160 -5.69 -43.57 13.39
N LEU A 161 -4.47 -44.00 13.01
CA LEU A 161 -3.45 -43.11 12.45
C LEU A 161 -3.87 -42.57 11.07
N PRO A 162 -4.03 -41.25 10.93
CA PRO A 162 -4.29 -40.65 9.63
C PRO A 162 -3.08 -40.79 8.70
N ASN A 163 -3.34 -40.91 7.41
CA ASN A 163 -2.27 -40.98 6.42
C ASN A 163 -1.66 -39.59 6.16
N MET A 164 -0.46 -39.35 6.69
CA MET A 164 0.25 -38.08 6.54
C MET A 164 0.49 -37.72 5.08
N LYS A 165 0.67 -38.71 4.20
CA LYS A 165 0.91 -38.47 2.77
C LYS A 165 -0.28 -37.74 2.14
N SER A 166 -1.48 -38.29 2.30
CA SER A 166 -2.70 -37.72 1.71
C SER A 166 -3.18 -36.46 2.41
N VAL A 167 -3.00 -36.36 3.73
CA VAL A 167 -3.48 -35.21 4.51
C VAL A 167 -2.54 -34.02 4.43
N LEU A 168 -1.22 -34.24 4.52
CA LEU A 168 -0.22 -33.18 4.65
C LEU A 168 0.74 -33.12 3.46
N LEU A 169 1.41 -34.22 3.09
CA LEU A 169 2.50 -34.20 2.10
C LEU A 169 2.03 -33.98 0.66
N GLU A 170 0.74 -34.10 0.38
CA GLU A 170 0.09 -33.77 -0.90
C GLU A 170 -0.71 -32.45 -0.82
N SER A 171 -0.90 -31.89 0.37
CA SER A 171 -1.61 -30.62 0.58
C SER A 171 -0.72 -29.43 0.23
N ASN A 172 -1.07 -28.71 -0.84
CA ASN A 172 -0.34 -27.51 -1.24
C ASN A 172 -0.36 -26.41 -0.17
N ILE A 173 -1.47 -26.30 0.59
CA ILE A 173 -1.60 -25.33 1.68
C ILE A 173 -0.60 -25.66 2.80
N PHE A 174 -0.53 -26.93 3.22
CA PHE A 174 0.43 -27.36 4.24
C PHE A 174 1.87 -27.20 3.77
N ILE A 175 2.20 -27.69 2.57
CA ILE A 175 3.58 -27.63 2.02
C ILE A 175 4.10 -26.19 1.96
N MET A 176 3.25 -25.23 1.57
CA MET A 176 3.66 -23.82 1.53
C MET A 176 3.93 -23.22 2.91
N ARG A 177 3.29 -23.77 3.94
CA ARG A 177 3.34 -23.35 5.35
C ARG A 177 4.24 -24.21 6.23
N CYS A 178 4.82 -25.28 5.70
CA CYS A 178 5.53 -26.29 6.48
C CYS A 178 6.73 -25.75 7.29
N LEU A 179 7.27 -24.59 6.91
CA LEU A 179 8.35 -23.94 7.64
C LEU A 179 7.91 -23.39 9.01
N GLU A 180 6.62 -23.08 9.17
CA GLU A 180 6.03 -22.68 10.46
C GLU A 180 6.11 -23.82 11.49
N CYS A 181 6.17 -25.09 11.04
CA CYS A 181 6.24 -26.26 11.91
C CYS A 181 7.60 -26.42 12.61
N ASN A 182 8.69 -25.94 12.00
CA ASN A 182 10.06 -26.17 12.48
C ASN A 182 10.29 -25.82 13.96
N PRO A 183 9.93 -24.61 14.46
CA PRO A 183 10.11 -24.28 15.88
C PRO A 183 9.34 -25.21 16.81
N TYR A 184 8.13 -25.63 16.43
CA TYR A 184 7.32 -26.57 17.22
C TYR A 184 7.95 -27.96 17.24
N ILE A 185 8.37 -28.48 16.08
CA ILE A 185 9.04 -29.78 15.97
C ILE A 185 10.31 -29.81 16.83
N LEU A 186 11.17 -28.79 16.74
CA LEU A 186 12.41 -28.71 17.53
C LEU A 186 12.14 -28.62 19.03
N THR A 187 11.01 -28.05 19.45
CA THR A 187 10.65 -27.93 20.86
C THR A 187 10.03 -29.21 21.39
N LEU A 188 9.07 -29.78 20.65
CA LEU A 188 8.27 -30.93 21.07
C LEU A 188 9.00 -32.27 20.90
N THR A 189 10.06 -32.35 20.10
CA THR A 189 10.95 -33.53 20.04
C THR A 189 11.87 -33.65 21.26
N LYS A 190 12.01 -32.60 22.09
CA LYS A 190 12.75 -32.71 23.36
C LYS A 190 12.05 -33.72 24.26
N LYS A 191 12.84 -34.64 24.82
CA LYS A 191 12.37 -35.79 25.60
C LYS A 191 11.24 -35.46 26.60
N ILE A 192 11.40 -34.40 27.39
CA ILE A 192 10.39 -33.98 28.38
C ILE A 192 8.99 -33.67 27.80
N HIS A 193 8.94 -33.16 26.57
CA HIS A 193 7.68 -32.86 25.89
C HIS A 193 7.20 -34.07 25.09
N PHE A 194 8.11 -34.74 24.39
CA PHE A 194 7.82 -35.93 23.62
C PHE A 194 7.22 -37.04 24.49
N ASP A 195 7.79 -37.30 25.67
CA ASP A 195 7.31 -38.34 26.60
C ASP A 195 5.86 -38.08 27.03
N LYS A 196 5.47 -36.80 27.24
CA LYS A 196 4.09 -36.43 27.59
C LYS A 196 3.12 -36.66 26.44
N ILE A 197 3.54 -36.34 25.21
CA ILE A 197 2.74 -36.57 23.99
C ILE A 197 2.60 -38.07 23.75
N ASP A 198 3.70 -38.82 23.89
CA ASP A 198 3.72 -40.26 23.68
C ASP A 198 2.91 -41.00 24.74
N GLU A 199 2.81 -40.49 25.96
CA GLU A 199 1.96 -41.06 27.01
C GLU A 199 0.46 -41.03 26.65
N ILE A 200 -0.03 -39.93 26.09
CA ILE A 200 -1.41 -39.85 25.58
C ILE A 200 -1.60 -40.84 24.43
N ARG A 201 -0.60 -40.97 23.55
CA ARG A 201 -0.61 -41.98 22.48
C ARG A 201 -0.64 -43.41 23.02
N LYS A 202 0.06 -43.72 24.12
CA LYS A 202 -0.01 -45.02 24.82
C LYS A 202 -1.40 -45.31 25.39
N GLN A 203 -2.06 -44.29 25.95
CA GLN A 203 -3.42 -44.44 26.47
C GLN A 203 -4.37 -44.91 25.36
N LEU A 204 -4.26 -44.31 24.16
CA LEU A 204 -5.04 -44.75 23.00
C LEU A 204 -4.66 -46.17 22.57
N SER A 205 -3.35 -46.45 22.42
CA SER A 205 -2.88 -47.72 21.86
C SER A 205 -2.94 -48.92 22.81
N SER A 206 -3.36 -48.74 24.06
CA SER A 206 -3.55 -49.81 25.05
C SER A 206 -5.01 -49.97 25.48
N TYR A 207 -5.90 -49.13 24.96
CA TYR A 207 -7.32 -49.14 25.31
C TYR A 207 -8.02 -50.40 24.77
N GLN A 208 -8.55 -51.25 25.66
CA GLN A 208 -9.12 -52.56 25.27
C GLN A 208 -10.49 -52.49 24.57
N GLY A 209 -11.17 -51.35 24.59
CA GLY A 209 -12.47 -51.16 23.92
C GLY A 209 -12.36 -50.77 22.45
N THR A 210 -13.41 -50.15 21.92
CA THR A 210 -13.46 -49.71 20.51
C THR A 210 -12.56 -48.49 20.25
N MET A 211 -12.23 -48.25 18.98
CA MET A 211 -11.43 -47.10 18.57
C MET A 211 -12.11 -45.75 18.88
N GLU A 212 -13.44 -45.65 18.76
CA GLU A 212 -14.16 -44.43 19.11
C GLU A 212 -14.11 -44.16 20.62
N GLU A 213 -14.30 -45.19 21.44
CA GLU A 213 -14.14 -45.08 22.89
C GLU A 213 -12.72 -44.69 23.28
N ALA A 214 -11.71 -45.25 22.61
CA ALA A 214 -10.31 -44.90 22.82
C ALA A 214 -10.02 -43.43 22.46
N LYS A 215 -10.56 -42.94 21.32
CA LYS A 215 -10.49 -41.52 20.92
C LYS A 215 -11.16 -40.62 21.96
N ASN A 216 -12.33 -41.01 22.46
CA ASN A 216 -13.04 -40.24 23.49
C ASN A 216 -12.31 -40.23 24.84
N ALA A 217 -11.68 -41.34 25.22
CA ALA A 217 -10.96 -41.49 26.48
C ALA A 217 -9.76 -40.54 26.61
N ILE A 218 -9.08 -40.23 25.49
CA ILE A 218 -7.91 -39.35 25.52
C ILE A 218 -8.25 -37.85 25.48
N ASN A 219 -9.50 -37.46 25.20
CA ASN A 219 -9.88 -36.05 25.02
C ASN A 219 -9.56 -35.17 26.23
N GLN A 220 -9.83 -35.66 27.45
CA GLN A 220 -9.53 -34.92 28.67
C GLN A 220 -8.03 -34.72 28.88
N SER A 221 -7.23 -35.79 28.70
CA SER A 221 -5.77 -35.73 28.80
C SER A 221 -5.15 -34.81 27.74
N LEU A 222 -5.65 -34.87 26.50
CA LEU A 222 -5.22 -34.02 25.41
C LEU A 222 -5.53 -32.55 25.70
N THR A 223 -6.76 -32.25 26.15
CA THR A 223 -7.17 -30.89 26.52
C THR A 223 -6.29 -30.33 27.64
N ALA A 224 -5.99 -31.14 28.67
CA ALA A 224 -5.09 -30.75 29.75
C ALA A 224 -3.68 -30.45 29.22
N LEU A 225 -3.13 -31.31 28.34
CA LEU A 225 -1.80 -31.10 27.78
C LEU A 225 -1.72 -29.83 26.91
N ILE A 226 -2.73 -29.59 26.06
CA ILE A 226 -2.83 -28.38 25.22
C ILE A 226 -2.83 -27.10 26.08
N ASN A 227 -3.52 -27.11 27.22
CA ASN A 227 -3.57 -25.96 28.13
C ASN A 227 -2.22 -25.69 28.82
N HIS A 228 -1.41 -26.72 29.05
CA HIS A 228 -0.10 -26.61 29.69
C HIS A 228 1.07 -26.51 28.72
N LEU A 229 0.86 -26.74 27.41
CA LEU A 229 1.89 -26.74 26.38
C LEU A 229 1.46 -25.89 25.17
N PRO A 230 1.66 -24.56 25.24
CA PRO A 230 1.25 -23.63 24.19
C PRO A 230 1.79 -23.99 22.79
N GLU A 231 3.02 -24.51 22.70
CA GLU A 231 3.64 -24.93 21.45
C GLU A 231 2.88 -26.07 20.77
N LEU A 232 2.33 -27.01 21.55
CA LEU A 232 1.47 -28.07 21.02
C LEU A 232 0.15 -27.49 20.53
N LYS A 233 -0.46 -26.57 21.28
CA LYS A 233 -1.71 -25.89 20.89
C LYS A 233 -1.57 -25.16 19.55
N GLU A 234 -0.49 -24.40 19.39
CA GLU A 234 -0.22 -23.68 18.16
C GLU A 234 0.06 -24.64 16.99
N PHE A 235 0.81 -25.71 17.23
CA PHE A 235 1.09 -26.69 16.19
C PHE A 235 -0.18 -27.45 15.76
N MET A 236 -1.04 -27.83 16.70
CA MET A 236 -2.35 -28.43 16.42
C MET A 236 -3.22 -27.50 15.59
N THR A 237 -3.33 -26.23 16.00
CA THR A 237 -4.09 -25.22 15.26
C THR A 237 -3.61 -25.09 13.81
N LEU A 238 -2.29 -25.17 13.58
CA LEU A 238 -1.71 -25.15 12.23
C LEU A 238 -2.10 -26.40 11.42
N ILE A 239 -1.98 -27.59 12.01
CA ILE A 239 -2.27 -28.86 11.35
C ILE A 239 -3.78 -29.00 11.05
N GLU A 240 -4.66 -28.65 11.98
CA GLU A 240 -6.12 -28.64 11.79
C GLU A 240 -6.51 -27.73 10.61
N LYS A 241 -6.00 -26.49 10.59
CA LYS A 241 -6.30 -25.52 9.51
C LYS A 241 -5.78 -25.97 8.14
N THR A 242 -4.61 -26.60 8.08
CA THR A 242 -3.96 -26.96 6.81
C THR A 242 -4.34 -28.33 6.28
N GLY A 243 -4.73 -29.24 7.17
CA GLY A 243 -5.25 -30.57 6.87
C GLY A 243 -6.77 -30.64 6.74
N SER A 244 -7.52 -29.65 7.27
CA SER A 244 -8.99 -29.69 7.38
C SER A 244 -9.49 -30.95 8.09
N ILE A 245 -8.94 -31.21 9.26
CA ILE A 245 -9.16 -32.41 10.08
C ILE A 245 -9.54 -32.05 11.51
N ASP A 246 -10.03 -33.03 12.26
CA ASP A 246 -10.36 -32.87 13.67
C ASP A 246 -9.11 -32.82 14.58
N GLN A 247 -9.36 -32.48 15.85
CA GLN A 247 -8.33 -32.29 16.87
C GLN A 247 -7.53 -33.57 17.16
N ILE A 248 -8.18 -34.74 17.17
CA ILE A 248 -7.51 -36.01 17.48
C ILE A 248 -6.62 -36.43 16.31
N ASP A 249 -7.14 -36.34 15.09
CA ASP A 249 -6.37 -36.65 13.89
C ASP A 249 -5.17 -35.71 13.73
N ALA A 250 -5.34 -34.42 14.08
CA ALA A 250 -4.23 -33.47 14.13
C ALA A 250 -3.17 -33.86 15.18
N PHE A 251 -3.60 -34.25 16.39
CA PHE A 251 -2.70 -34.77 17.42
C PHE A 251 -1.93 -36.01 16.94
N LEU A 252 -2.60 -36.97 16.30
CA LEU A 252 -1.98 -38.19 15.79
C LEU A 252 -0.99 -37.91 14.65
N LEU A 253 -1.27 -36.94 13.78
CA LEU A 253 -0.32 -36.49 12.76
C LEU A 253 0.90 -35.81 13.39
N ILE A 254 0.71 -34.99 14.43
CA ILE A 254 1.82 -34.39 15.17
C ILE A 254 2.68 -35.48 15.80
N TRP A 255 2.08 -36.48 16.46
CA TRP A 255 2.84 -37.61 17.00
C TRP A 255 3.64 -38.31 15.90
N GLN A 256 3.05 -38.57 14.72
CA GLN A 256 3.76 -39.15 13.57
C GLN A 256 4.94 -38.28 13.12
N ILE A 257 4.80 -36.95 13.09
CA ILE A 257 5.90 -36.02 12.75
C ILE A 257 7.02 -36.13 13.80
N LEU A 258 6.66 -36.11 15.08
CA LEU A 258 7.63 -36.11 16.18
C LEU A 258 8.39 -37.44 16.26
N ILE A 259 7.72 -38.59 16.14
CA ILE A 259 8.42 -39.89 16.19
C ILE A 259 9.40 -40.07 15.03
N ILE A 260 9.06 -39.58 13.83
CA ILE A 260 9.98 -39.62 12.67
C ILE A 260 11.21 -38.76 12.94
N GLU A 261 11.03 -37.55 13.47
CA GLU A 261 12.15 -36.63 13.76
C GLU A 261 12.98 -37.08 14.97
N THR A 262 12.39 -37.76 15.94
CA THR A 262 13.12 -38.40 17.05
C THR A 262 13.99 -39.55 16.54
N ASN A 263 13.48 -40.39 15.64
CA ASN A 263 14.20 -41.55 15.11
C ASN A 263 15.21 -41.18 14.01
N THR A 264 14.88 -40.17 13.19
CA THR A 264 15.70 -39.72 12.06
C THR A 264 15.82 -38.19 12.07
N PRO A 265 16.71 -37.63 12.91
CA PRO A 265 16.81 -36.19 13.09
C PRO A 265 17.02 -35.42 11.78
N ASN A 266 16.20 -34.40 11.55
CA ASN A 266 16.15 -33.51 10.38
C ASN A 266 15.71 -34.13 9.06
N ALA A 267 15.42 -35.44 8.98
CA ALA A 267 15.08 -36.09 7.72
C ALA A 267 13.76 -35.57 7.14
N LEU A 268 12.72 -35.45 7.97
CA LEU A 268 11.40 -34.97 7.52
C LEU A 268 11.46 -33.47 7.25
N ILE A 269 12.16 -32.69 8.07
CA ILE A 269 12.36 -31.25 7.85
C ILE A 269 13.05 -31.00 6.49
N LYS A 270 14.10 -31.76 6.15
CA LYS A 270 14.78 -31.66 4.83
C LYS A 270 13.83 -32.05 3.69
N HIS A 271 13.06 -33.12 3.86
CA HIS A 271 12.09 -33.56 2.87
C HIS A 271 10.98 -32.52 2.62
N LEU A 272 10.44 -31.92 3.68
CA LEU A 272 9.44 -30.84 3.59
C LEU A 272 10.00 -29.60 2.88
N LYS A 273 11.25 -29.21 3.18
CA LYS A 273 11.93 -28.11 2.47
C LYS A 273 12.05 -28.39 0.97
N TRP A 274 12.40 -29.62 0.60
CA TRP A 274 12.48 -30.02 -0.81
C TRP A 274 11.11 -30.06 -1.49
N LEU A 275 10.08 -30.62 -0.84
CA LEU A 275 8.70 -30.62 -1.37
C LEU A 275 8.21 -29.19 -1.63
N ARG A 276 8.44 -28.27 -0.68
CA ARG A 276 8.12 -26.85 -0.83
C ARG A 276 8.87 -26.23 -2.01
N TYR A 277 10.17 -26.46 -2.11
CA TYR A 277 10.98 -26.01 -3.26
C TYR A 277 10.43 -26.51 -4.60
N SER A 278 10.12 -27.81 -4.68
CA SER A 278 9.60 -28.45 -5.91
C SER A 278 8.24 -27.86 -6.32
N ASN A 279 7.34 -27.66 -5.36
CA ASN A 279 6.04 -27.05 -5.61
C ASN A 279 6.16 -25.59 -6.04
N ILE A 280 7.02 -24.79 -5.40
CA ILE A 280 7.31 -23.41 -5.79
C ILE A 280 7.79 -23.37 -7.24
N LYS A 281 8.80 -24.19 -7.59
CA LYS A 281 9.35 -24.26 -8.94
C LYS A 281 8.28 -24.65 -9.97
N LYS A 282 7.50 -25.70 -9.70
CA LYS A 282 6.43 -26.18 -10.60
C LYS A 282 5.35 -25.11 -10.81
N SER A 283 4.85 -24.53 -9.71
CA SER A 283 3.78 -23.53 -9.72
C SER A 283 4.23 -22.25 -10.44
N LEU A 284 5.42 -21.73 -10.13
CA LEU A 284 5.99 -20.58 -10.84
C LEU A 284 6.19 -20.87 -12.32
N THR A 285 6.68 -22.07 -12.68
CA THR A 285 6.91 -22.42 -14.09
C THR A 285 5.59 -22.39 -14.87
N GLN A 286 4.50 -22.86 -14.26
CA GLN A 286 3.17 -22.80 -14.87
C GLN A 286 2.68 -21.36 -14.97
N SER A 287 2.72 -20.60 -13.88
CA SER A 287 2.30 -19.20 -13.85
C SER A 287 3.04 -18.33 -14.87
N ILE A 288 4.35 -18.58 -15.07
CA ILE A 288 5.14 -17.87 -16.07
C ILE A 288 4.81 -18.31 -17.49
N LYS A 289 4.51 -19.59 -17.73
CA LYS A 289 4.01 -20.04 -19.05
C LYS A 289 2.69 -19.37 -19.43
N ASP A 290 1.79 -19.23 -18.46
CA ASP A 290 0.49 -18.57 -18.67
C ASP A 290 0.66 -17.05 -18.94
N LEU A 291 1.76 -16.44 -18.47
CA LEU A 291 2.14 -15.08 -18.86
C LEU A 291 2.79 -15.05 -20.26
N ASN A 292 3.62 -16.04 -20.58
CA ASN A 292 4.37 -16.09 -21.84
C ASN A 292 3.48 -16.28 -23.07
N THR A 293 2.24 -16.77 -22.93
CA THR A 293 1.26 -16.77 -24.03
C THR A 293 0.88 -15.36 -24.50
N SER A 294 1.19 -14.33 -23.69
CA SER A 294 0.87 -12.93 -23.97
C SER A 294 2.11 -12.01 -24.03
N TRP A 295 3.29 -12.44 -23.54
CA TRP A 295 4.49 -11.60 -23.41
C TRP A 295 5.79 -12.41 -23.65
N LYS A 296 6.86 -11.80 -24.18
CA LYS A 296 8.10 -12.52 -24.54
C LYS A 296 8.89 -13.08 -23.33
N ASP A 297 9.29 -14.35 -23.44
CA ASP A 297 10.41 -15.09 -22.82
C ASP A 297 10.83 -14.76 -21.37
N VAL A 298 9.91 -14.78 -20.41
CA VAL A 298 10.29 -14.93 -18.99
C VAL A 298 10.65 -16.39 -18.71
N SER A 299 11.80 -16.64 -18.05
CA SER A 299 12.26 -18.00 -17.77
C SER A 299 12.66 -18.21 -16.31
N ILE A 300 12.47 -19.44 -15.82
CA ILE A 300 12.95 -19.86 -14.51
C ILE A 300 14.22 -20.68 -14.71
N LYS A 301 15.29 -20.31 -14.00
CA LYS A 301 16.57 -21.02 -14.04
C LYS A 301 17.09 -21.31 -12.65
N GLU A 302 17.94 -22.33 -12.55
CA GLU A 302 18.74 -22.61 -11.36
C GLU A 302 20.17 -22.16 -11.63
N THR A 303 20.59 -21.06 -11.01
CA THR A 303 21.89 -20.43 -11.25
C THR A 303 22.52 -20.04 -9.92
N GLN A 304 23.83 -20.27 -9.75
CA GLN A 304 24.58 -19.91 -8.54
C GLN A 304 23.92 -20.41 -7.22
N GLY A 305 23.42 -21.64 -7.21
CA GLY A 305 22.77 -22.22 -6.03
C GLY A 305 21.40 -21.65 -5.69
N ASN A 306 20.79 -20.88 -6.59
CA ASN A 306 19.48 -20.26 -6.37
C ASN A 306 18.50 -20.60 -7.51
N LEU A 307 17.22 -20.61 -7.19
CA LEU A 307 16.14 -20.55 -8.17
C LEU A 307 15.85 -19.08 -8.48
N VAL A 308 15.94 -18.69 -9.74
CA VAL A 308 15.82 -17.29 -10.19
C VAL A 308 14.82 -17.16 -11.32
N VAL A 309 14.17 -15.99 -11.40
CA VAL A 309 13.42 -15.55 -12.58
C VAL A 309 14.35 -14.66 -13.41
N GLU A 310 14.60 -15.05 -14.65
CA GLU A 310 15.26 -14.22 -15.64
C GLU A 310 14.21 -13.58 -16.55
N LEU A 311 14.24 -12.25 -16.61
CA LEU A 311 13.41 -11.46 -17.49
C LEU A 311 14.09 -11.30 -18.85
N PRO A 312 13.32 -11.09 -19.94
CA PRO A 312 13.88 -10.82 -21.26
C PRO A 312 14.74 -9.55 -21.26
N ASP A 313 15.65 -9.43 -22.25
CA ASP A 313 16.48 -8.23 -22.40
C ASP A 313 15.56 -7.00 -22.48
N PRO A 314 15.76 -5.99 -21.60
CA PRO A 314 15.05 -4.73 -21.66
C PRO A 314 14.91 -4.17 -23.09
N GLU A 315 15.93 -4.28 -23.94
CA GLU A 315 15.92 -3.75 -25.32
C GLU A 315 14.85 -4.38 -26.23
N HIS A 316 14.30 -5.54 -25.86
CA HIS A 316 13.34 -6.30 -26.69
C HIS A 316 11.87 -6.19 -26.24
N ILE A 317 11.58 -5.42 -25.19
CA ILE A 317 10.24 -5.25 -24.63
C ILE A 317 9.94 -3.76 -24.36
N SER A 318 8.68 -3.36 -24.53
CA SER A 318 8.27 -1.97 -24.21
C SER A 318 8.39 -1.71 -22.70
N ASN A 319 8.58 -0.45 -22.31
CA ASN A 319 8.73 -0.07 -20.91
C ASN A 319 7.51 -0.50 -20.06
N GLY A 320 6.29 -0.31 -20.56
CA GLY A 320 5.07 -0.76 -19.87
C GLY A 320 5.00 -2.28 -19.70
N GLN A 321 5.36 -3.05 -20.74
CA GLN A 321 5.43 -4.53 -20.64
C GLN A 321 6.44 -4.98 -19.58
N ARG A 322 7.58 -4.29 -19.53
CA ARG A 322 8.65 -4.59 -18.59
C ARG A 322 8.21 -4.39 -17.15
N ASP A 323 7.63 -3.22 -16.88
CA ASP A 323 7.25 -2.84 -15.52
C ASP A 323 6.14 -3.77 -14.98
N ILE A 324 5.16 -4.15 -15.82
CA ILE A 324 4.13 -5.11 -15.41
C ILE A 324 4.68 -6.53 -15.23
N LEU A 325 5.60 -6.99 -16.08
CA LEU A 325 6.22 -8.32 -15.94
C LEU A 325 7.08 -8.43 -14.67
N ILE A 326 7.83 -7.37 -14.33
CA ILE A 326 8.59 -7.30 -13.08
C ILE A 326 7.62 -7.39 -11.90
N LEU A 327 6.57 -6.57 -11.90
CA LEU A 327 5.61 -6.53 -10.80
C LEU A 327 4.94 -7.89 -10.60
N ILE A 328 4.41 -8.50 -11.67
CA ILE A 328 3.76 -9.81 -11.59
C ILE A 328 4.74 -10.88 -11.09
N SER A 329 5.98 -10.89 -11.60
CA SER A 329 7.01 -11.82 -11.14
C SER A 329 7.29 -11.65 -9.65
N LEU A 330 7.43 -10.41 -9.18
CA LEU A 330 7.65 -10.11 -7.77
C LEU A 330 6.43 -10.47 -6.90
N LEU A 331 5.20 -10.29 -7.38
CA LEU A 331 3.98 -10.69 -6.67
C LEU A 331 3.89 -12.21 -6.54
N TYR A 332 4.23 -12.95 -7.60
CA TYR A 332 4.33 -14.41 -7.50
C TYR A 332 5.39 -14.83 -6.49
N ILE A 333 6.58 -14.25 -6.53
CA ILE A 333 7.64 -14.53 -5.55
C ILE A 333 7.19 -14.21 -4.13
N THR A 334 6.51 -13.07 -3.95
CA THR A 334 5.92 -12.62 -2.68
C THR A 334 4.97 -13.66 -2.11
N ARG A 335 4.11 -14.26 -2.95
CA ARG A 335 3.17 -15.31 -2.55
C ARG A 335 3.86 -16.51 -1.91
N TYR A 336 5.08 -16.87 -2.36
CA TYR A 336 5.83 -18.01 -1.82
C TYR A 336 6.72 -17.64 -0.63
N ASN A 337 7.25 -16.40 -0.60
CA ASN A 337 8.15 -15.94 0.46
C ASN A 337 7.43 -15.56 1.75
N LEU A 338 6.18 -15.10 1.65
CA LEU A 338 5.37 -14.76 2.80
C LEU A 338 4.64 -16.02 3.33
N THR A 339 5.17 -16.60 4.40
CA THR A 339 4.76 -17.90 4.97
C THR A 339 3.91 -17.77 6.23
N LYS A 340 4.16 -16.77 7.08
CA LYS A 340 3.45 -16.59 8.37
C LYS A 340 1.96 -16.28 8.23
N GLU A 341 1.20 -16.45 9.31
CA GLU A 341 -0.21 -16.04 9.37
C GLU A 341 -0.44 -14.56 9.06
N ARG A 342 0.56 -13.70 9.31
CA ARG A 342 0.47 -12.26 9.09
C ARG A 342 1.64 -11.77 8.23
N ALA A 343 1.34 -10.92 7.26
CA ALA A 343 2.34 -10.37 6.36
C ALA A 343 2.12 -8.89 6.05
N ILE A 344 3.20 -8.16 5.82
CA ILE A 344 3.22 -6.78 5.32
C ILE A 344 3.83 -6.81 3.92
N LEU A 345 3.08 -6.33 2.93
CA LEU A 345 3.56 -6.15 1.57
C LEU A 345 3.64 -4.65 1.29
N ILE A 346 4.80 -4.16 0.89
CA ILE A 346 4.99 -2.75 0.52
C ILE A 346 5.33 -2.68 -0.96
N ILE A 347 4.62 -1.82 -1.68
CA ILE A 347 4.85 -1.54 -3.10
C ILE A 347 5.27 -0.08 -3.21
N ASP A 348 6.54 0.15 -3.56
CA ASP A 348 7.17 1.47 -3.57
C ASP A 348 7.14 2.09 -4.96
N GLU A 349 6.26 3.08 -5.15
CA GLU A 349 6.11 3.90 -6.36
C GLU A 349 5.82 3.11 -7.64
N ILE A 350 5.65 1.78 -7.62
CA ILE A 350 5.50 1.00 -8.87
C ILE A 350 4.30 1.43 -9.71
N PHE A 351 3.23 1.82 -9.05
CA PHE A 351 2.02 2.30 -9.71
C PHE A 351 2.23 3.61 -10.47
N ASP A 352 3.21 4.42 -10.06
CA ASP A 352 3.46 5.75 -10.59
C ASP A 352 3.93 5.74 -12.06
N TYR A 353 4.37 4.59 -12.57
CA TYR A 353 4.89 4.41 -13.93
C TYR A 353 4.04 3.48 -14.80
N LEU A 354 2.93 2.94 -14.29
CA LEU A 354 2.03 2.08 -15.05
C LEU A 354 0.97 2.90 -15.78
N ASP A 355 0.64 2.50 -17.01
CA ASP A 355 -0.54 2.99 -17.74
C ASP A 355 -1.85 2.38 -17.20
N ASP A 356 -3.01 2.89 -17.63
CA ASP A 356 -4.33 2.47 -17.12
C ASP A 356 -4.60 0.96 -17.26
N ALA A 357 -4.14 0.35 -18.36
CA ALA A 357 -4.30 -1.07 -18.59
C ALA A 357 -3.43 -1.90 -17.63
N ASN A 358 -2.15 -1.55 -17.49
CA ASN A 358 -1.22 -2.24 -16.60
C ASN A 358 -1.56 -2.00 -15.13
N LEU A 359 -2.09 -0.83 -14.77
CA LEU A 359 -2.66 -0.53 -13.45
C LEU A 359 -3.78 -1.52 -13.12
N THR A 360 -4.70 -1.76 -14.05
CA THR A 360 -5.81 -2.71 -13.86
C THR A 360 -5.30 -4.14 -13.64
N VAL A 361 -4.31 -4.57 -14.43
CA VAL A 361 -3.66 -5.89 -14.28
C VAL A 361 -2.95 -6.01 -12.92
N ALA A 362 -2.21 -4.99 -12.51
CA ALA A 362 -1.55 -4.94 -11.20
C ALA A 362 -2.56 -5.08 -10.05
N GLN A 363 -3.66 -4.32 -10.10
CA GLN A 363 -4.74 -4.38 -9.12
C GLN A 363 -5.35 -5.79 -9.05
N TYR A 364 -5.52 -6.46 -10.19
CA TYR A 364 -6.05 -7.83 -10.26
C TYR A 364 -5.16 -8.82 -9.50
N TYR A 365 -3.85 -8.85 -9.79
CA TYR A 365 -2.93 -9.79 -9.13
C TYR A 365 -2.77 -9.52 -7.63
N ILE A 366 -2.76 -8.25 -7.21
CA ILE A 366 -2.74 -7.89 -5.78
C ILE A 366 -4.01 -8.34 -5.09
N SER A 367 -5.17 -8.20 -5.74
CA SER A 367 -6.45 -8.66 -5.20
C SER A 367 -6.51 -10.17 -5.06
N GLN A 368 -5.96 -10.91 -6.03
CA GLN A 368 -5.81 -12.37 -5.93
C GLN A 368 -4.94 -12.76 -4.72
N LEU A 369 -3.78 -12.12 -4.55
CA LEU A 369 -2.92 -12.36 -3.39
C LEU A 369 -3.64 -12.08 -2.06
N ILE A 370 -4.40 -10.99 -1.98
CA ILE A 370 -5.20 -10.65 -0.79
C ILE A 370 -6.29 -11.69 -0.53
N ASN A 371 -7.00 -12.12 -1.57
CA ASN A 371 -8.05 -13.13 -1.47
C ASN A 371 -7.48 -14.49 -1.04
N ASP A 372 -6.34 -14.90 -1.59
CA ASP A 372 -5.64 -16.13 -1.19
C ASP A 372 -5.34 -16.13 0.31
N TYR A 373 -4.82 -15.01 0.83
CA TYR A 373 -4.57 -14.85 2.27
C TYR A 373 -5.86 -14.97 3.07
N LYS A 374 -6.92 -14.30 2.63
CA LYS A 374 -8.21 -14.32 3.30
C LYS A 374 -8.82 -15.73 3.34
N HIS A 375 -8.77 -16.46 2.23
CA HIS A 375 -9.27 -17.85 2.14
C HIS A 375 -8.50 -18.80 3.06
N GLN A 376 -7.21 -18.54 3.30
CA GLN A 376 -6.38 -19.31 4.23
C GLN A 376 -6.55 -18.89 5.70
N GLY A 377 -7.45 -17.94 6.01
CA GLY A 377 -7.61 -17.38 7.36
C GLY A 377 -6.44 -16.49 7.82
N ARG A 378 -5.62 -16.02 6.88
CA ARG A 378 -4.41 -15.21 7.10
C ARG A 378 -4.71 -13.72 6.91
N SER A 379 -3.77 -12.88 7.33
CA SER A 379 -3.87 -11.42 7.21
C SER A 379 -2.70 -10.84 6.46
N ILE A 380 -2.95 -10.13 5.36
CA ILE A 380 -1.93 -9.35 4.63
C ILE A 380 -2.27 -7.86 4.70
N TYR A 381 -1.26 -7.04 4.98
CA TYR A 381 -1.35 -5.58 5.00
C TYR A 381 -0.60 -5.07 3.77
N THR A 382 -1.34 -4.85 2.69
CA THR A 382 -0.78 -4.34 1.44
C THR A 382 -0.75 -2.83 1.50
N ILE A 383 0.44 -2.26 1.51
CA ILE A 383 0.73 -0.83 1.53
C ILE A 383 1.25 -0.44 0.15
N ILE A 384 0.55 0.45 -0.53
CA ILE A 384 0.93 1.00 -1.84
C ILE A 384 1.36 2.44 -1.62
N LEU A 385 2.64 2.72 -1.83
CA LEU A 385 3.22 4.06 -1.74
C LEU A 385 3.19 4.68 -3.14
N THR A 386 2.49 5.80 -3.29
CA THR A 386 2.25 6.40 -4.62
C THR A 386 2.10 7.92 -4.54
N HIS A 387 2.36 8.61 -5.64
CA HIS A 387 1.98 10.02 -5.81
C HIS A 387 0.66 10.20 -6.60
N LEU A 388 0.10 9.11 -7.12
CA LEU A 388 -1.13 9.14 -7.90
C LEU A 388 -2.32 9.53 -7.03
N ASN A 389 -3.31 10.16 -7.67
CA ASN A 389 -4.58 10.45 -7.01
C ASN A 389 -5.31 9.12 -6.69
N PRO A 390 -5.87 8.95 -5.47
CA PRO A 390 -6.69 7.79 -5.14
C PRO A 390 -7.79 7.45 -6.14
N SER A 391 -8.29 8.45 -6.89
CA SER A 391 -9.25 8.27 -8.00
C SER A 391 -8.78 7.23 -9.03
N PHE A 392 -7.48 7.14 -9.32
CA PHE A 392 -6.91 6.15 -10.26
C PHE A 392 -7.03 4.71 -9.76
N PHE A 393 -7.30 4.51 -8.47
CA PHE A 393 -7.46 3.20 -7.85
C PHE A 393 -8.94 2.82 -7.64
N TYR A 394 -9.88 3.74 -7.88
CA TYR A 394 -11.32 3.45 -7.79
C TYR A 394 -11.84 2.69 -9.01
N ASN A 395 -11.40 1.44 -9.14
CA ASN A 395 -11.95 0.45 -10.05
C ASN A 395 -12.69 -0.64 -9.25
N TYR A 396 -13.53 -1.46 -9.90
CA TYR A 396 -14.26 -2.56 -9.24
C TYR A 396 -13.34 -3.45 -8.38
N VAL A 397 -12.11 -3.67 -8.86
CA VAL A 397 -11.08 -4.51 -8.23
C VAL A 397 -10.60 -3.96 -6.87
N PHE A 398 -10.39 -2.65 -6.75
CA PHE A 398 -9.95 -1.97 -5.51
C PHE A 398 -11.08 -1.15 -4.85
N SER A 399 -12.33 -1.57 -5.06
CA SER A 399 -13.52 -0.87 -4.53
C SER A 399 -13.55 -0.67 -3.00
N LYS A 400 -12.79 -1.48 -2.25
CA LYS A 400 -12.65 -1.37 -0.78
C LYS A 400 -11.20 -1.07 -0.39
N GLN A 401 -10.73 0.14 -0.68
CA GLN A 401 -9.40 0.60 -0.30
C GLN A 401 -9.42 1.48 0.97
N ASN A 402 -8.28 1.53 1.65
CA ASN A 402 -8.02 2.48 2.72
C ASN A 402 -7.04 3.53 2.20
N ILE A 403 -7.35 4.81 2.33
CA ILE A 403 -6.51 5.90 1.81
C ILE A 403 -5.89 6.61 3.00
N VAL A 404 -4.56 6.75 2.99
CA VAL A 404 -3.77 7.42 4.02
C VAL A 404 -2.93 8.49 3.35
N TYR A 405 -3.12 9.75 3.72
CA TYR A 405 -2.29 10.83 3.22
C TYR A 405 -1.13 11.06 4.17
N LEU A 406 0.11 10.79 3.73
CA LEU A 406 1.30 10.90 4.60
C LEU A 406 1.64 12.35 4.99
N LYS A 407 1.00 13.32 4.35
CA LYS A 407 1.11 14.74 4.70
C LYS A 407 -0.12 15.17 5.48
N THR A 408 -0.06 15.09 6.79
CA THR A 408 -1.05 15.72 7.69
C THR A 408 -0.72 17.19 7.98
N ASP A 409 0.49 17.65 7.65
CA ASP A 409 0.94 19.05 7.82
C ASP A 409 0.43 20.03 6.75
N LEU A 410 -0.57 19.63 5.97
CA LEU A 410 -1.40 20.63 5.32
C LEU A 410 -2.40 21.12 6.36
N GLN A 411 -1.99 22.07 7.20
CA GLN A 411 -2.91 22.92 7.97
C GLN A 411 -3.88 23.73 7.07
N HIS A 412 -4.05 23.32 5.82
CA HIS A 412 -4.87 23.91 4.78
C HIS A 412 -6.16 23.12 4.69
N HIS A 413 -7.02 23.28 5.70
CA HIS A 413 -8.37 22.74 5.67
C HIS A 413 -9.29 23.72 4.94
N SER A 414 -10.08 23.19 4.00
CA SER A 414 -11.16 24.02 3.47
C SER A 414 -12.23 24.20 4.53
N THR A 415 -12.73 25.42 4.67
CA THR A 415 -13.77 25.74 5.63
C THR A 415 -15.06 24.99 5.26
N PRO A 416 -15.84 24.46 6.23
CA PRO A 416 -17.09 23.77 5.93
C PRO A 416 -18.04 24.61 5.07
N ALA A 417 -18.05 25.93 5.27
CA ALA A 417 -18.83 26.85 4.46
C ALA A 417 -18.38 26.89 3.00
N MET A 418 -17.06 26.89 2.73
CA MET A 418 -16.51 26.88 1.38
C MET A 418 -16.79 25.54 0.68
N GLN A 419 -16.64 24.42 1.38
CA GLN A 419 -17.01 23.09 0.86
C GLN A 419 -18.49 23.03 0.48
N LYS A 420 -19.38 23.52 1.34
CA LYS A 420 -20.83 23.56 1.07
C LYS A 420 -21.16 24.45 -0.13
N LEU A 421 -20.50 25.61 -0.26
CA LEU A 421 -20.67 26.49 -1.41
C LEU A 421 -20.26 25.81 -2.73
N ILE A 422 -19.10 25.13 -2.76
CA ILE A 422 -18.61 24.47 -3.98
C ILE A 422 -19.46 23.24 -4.31
N ALA A 423 -19.79 22.41 -3.33
CA ALA A 423 -20.64 21.22 -3.54
C ALA A 423 -22.05 21.56 -4.04
N ALA A 424 -22.61 22.71 -3.63
CA ALA A 424 -23.92 23.18 -4.09
C ALA A 424 -24.02 23.25 -5.62
N ARG A 425 -22.92 23.54 -6.31
CA ARG A 425 -22.88 23.66 -7.78
C ARG A 425 -23.18 22.35 -8.52
N SER A 426 -23.12 21.22 -7.82
CA SER A 426 -23.42 19.88 -8.34
C SER A 426 -24.73 19.29 -7.77
N ASP A 427 -25.43 20.04 -6.91
CA ASP A 427 -26.66 19.59 -6.26
C ASP A 427 -27.89 19.97 -7.08
N LYS A 428 -28.57 18.95 -7.62
CA LYS A 428 -29.76 19.10 -8.46
C LYS A 428 -31.00 19.61 -7.70
N THR A 429 -30.95 19.65 -6.36
CA THR A 429 -32.05 20.15 -5.53
C THR A 429 -32.03 21.67 -5.37
N ILE A 430 -30.93 22.32 -5.74
CA ILE A 430 -30.77 23.77 -5.64
C ILE A 430 -31.28 24.43 -6.94
N PRO A 431 -32.04 25.54 -6.86
CA PRO A 431 -32.55 26.22 -8.05
C PRO A 431 -31.44 26.63 -9.02
N ASN A 432 -31.62 26.34 -10.32
CA ASN A 432 -30.63 26.66 -11.36
C ASN A 432 -30.21 28.13 -11.36
N THR A 433 -31.14 29.06 -11.12
CA THR A 433 -30.85 30.50 -11.03
C THR A 433 -29.86 30.84 -9.92
N LEU A 434 -29.91 30.14 -8.77
CA LEU A 434 -28.94 30.32 -7.70
C LEU A 434 -27.58 29.70 -8.06
N LEU A 435 -27.57 28.57 -8.75
CA LEU A 435 -26.33 27.94 -9.24
C LEU A 435 -25.59 28.84 -10.23
N GLU A 436 -26.34 29.46 -11.14
CA GLU A 436 -25.85 30.45 -12.09
C GLU A 436 -25.28 31.67 -11.36
N ASN A 437 -25.99 32.21 -10.36
CA ASN A 437 -25.51 33.34 -9.56
C ASN A 437 -24.21 33.01 -8.79
N ILE A 438 -24.11 31.83 -8.16
CA ILE A 438 -22.89 31.39 -7.48
C ILE A 438 -21.73 31.29 -8.47
N SER A 439 -21.97 30.68 -9.64
CA SER A 439 -20.94 30.51 -10.66
C SER A 439 -20.50 31.86 -11.22
N LYS A 440 -21.45 32.71 -11.63
CA LYS A 440 -21.22 34.01 -12.26
C LYS A 440 -20.53 35.00 -11.33
N TYR A 441 -21.04 35.17 -10.11
CA TYR A 441 -20.65 36.28 -9.23
C TYR A 441 -19.57 35.92 -8.18
N LEU A 442 -19.46 34.65 -7.77
CA LEU A 442 -18.50 34.26 -6.72
C LEU A 442 -17.26 33.56 -7.29
N VAL A 443 -17.44 32.69 -8.29
CA VAL A 443 -16.37 31.82 -8.79
C VAL A 443 -15.69 32.38 -10.04
N HIS A 444 -16.43 33.13 -10.85
CA HIS A 444 -15.93 33.82 -12.03
C HIS A 444 -15.79 35.33 -11.78
N TYR A 445 -14.96 36.00 -12.58
CA TYR A 445 -14.88 37.45 -12.56
C TYR A 445 -16.10 38.06 -13.25
N HIS A 446 -16.71 39.05 -12.61
CA HIS A 446 -17.80 39.87 -13.13
C HIS A 446 -17.75 41.28 -12.54
N THR A 447 -18.31 42.26 -13.26
CA THR A 447 -18.36 43.68 -12.85
C THR A 447 -19.73 44.16 -12.41
N ASP A 448 -20.76 43.30 -12.39
CA ASP A 448 -22.11 43.75 -12.02
C ASP A 448 -22.16 43.86 -10.50
N ASP A 449 -22.97 44.78 -10.00
CA ASP A 449 -23.41 44.72 -8.61
C ASP A 449 -24.40 43.56 -8.42
N TYR A 450 -24.38 42.93 -7.25
CA TYR A 450 -25.23 41.79 -6.94
C TYR A 450 -25.53 41.67 -5.43
N ASP A 451 -26.75 41.24 -5.14
CA ASP A 451 -27.16 40.84 -3.80
C ASP A 451 -28.18 39.69 -3.88
N PHE A 452 -27.71 38.47 -3.65
CA PHE A 452 -28.53 37.26 -3.58
C PHE A 452 -28.38 36.55 -2.23
N ARG A 453 -28.17 37.34 -1.16
CA ARG A 453 -27.99 36.80 0.20
C ARG A 453 -29.18 35.98 0.68
N THR A 454 -30.39 36.35 0.27
CA THR A 454 -31.64 35.68 0.70
C THR A 454 -31.72 34.28 0.09
N GLU A 455 -31.43 34.17 -1.20
CA GLU A 455 -31.40 32.94 -1.98
C GLU A 455 -30.27 32.04 -1.48
N LEU A 456 -29.09 32.59 -1.20
CA LEU A 456 -27.94 31.82 -0.73
C LEU A 456 -28.16 31.14 0.63
N ARG A 457 -29.14 31.59 1.43
CA ARG A 457 -29.53 30.92 2.69
C ARG A 457 -30.06 29.50 2.47
N THR A 458 -30.55 29.19 1.27
CA THR A 458 -31.03 27.84 0.92
C THR A 458 -29.89 26.81 0.91
N VAL A 459 -28.64 27.24 0.73
CA VAL A 459 -27.46 26.37 0.78
C VAL A 459 -27.03 26.17 2.23
N SER A 460 -27.59 25.16 2.89
CA SER A 460 -27.32 24.88 4.31
C SER A 460 -25.83 24.71 4.61
N GLY A 461 -25.33 25.43 5.62
CA GLY A 461 -23.94 25.41 6.06
C GLY A 461 -23.01 26.39 5.34
N THR A 462 -23.47 27.13 4.32
CA THR A 462 -22.71 28.25 3.73
C THR A 462 -22.89 29.56 4.49
N LYS A 463 -22.06 30.57 4.17
CA LYS A 463 -22.22 31.94 4.68
C LYS A 463 -23.06 32.76 3.70
N SER A 464 -24.32 33.04 4.07
CA SER A 464 -25.22 33.85 3.24
C SER A 464 -24.68 35.25 2.93
N SER A 465 -23.84 35.83 3.80
CA SER A 465 -23.19 37.12 3.56
C SER A 465 -22.30 37.17 2.32
N TRP A 466 -21.83 36.02 1.81
CA TRP A 466 -21.06 35.93 0.56
C TRP A 466 -21.89 36.29 -0.69
N GLY A 467 -23.22 36.23 -0.60
CA GLY A 467 -24.12 36.63 -1.69
C GLY A 467 -24.22 38.14 -1.89
N LYS A 468 -23.53 38.96 -1.08
CA LYS A 468 -23.40 40.41 -1.29
C LYS A 468 -22.06 40.74 -1.94
N ALA A 469 -22.07 41.64 -2.92
CA ALA A 469 -20.88 42.13 -3.59
C ALA A 469 -19.74 42.48 -2.62
N GLY A 470 -18.51 42.04 -2.95
CA GLY A 470 -17.29 42.28 -2.20
C GLY A 470 -17.04 41.35 -1.01
N LYS A 471 -18.08 40.83 -0.35
CA LYS A 471 -17.91 40.05 0.91
C LYS A 471 -17.23 38.70 0.70
N PHE A 472 -17.44 38.07 -0.45
CA PHE A 472 -16.74 36.83 -0.78
C PHE A 472 -15.28 37.10 -1.14
N GLN A 473 -15.01 38.17 -1.90
CA GLN A 473 -13.67 38.59 -2.30
C GLN A 473 -12.82 38.99 -1.08
N GLU A 474 -13.41 39.65 -0.07
CA GLU A 474 -12.76 39.92 1.23
C GLU A 474 -12.29 38.62 1.91
N PHE A 475 -13.13 37.59 1.91
CA PHE A 475 -12.77 36.27 2.46
C PHE A 475 -11.64 35.62 1.65
N LEU A 476 -11.74 35.60 0.32
CA LEU A 476 -10.72 35.06 -0.56
C LEU A 476 -9.35 35.74 -0.35
N MET A 477 -9.36 37.08 -0.23
CA MET A 477 -8.14 37.86 -0.02
C MET A 477 -7.53 37.60 1.37
N LYS A 478 -8.36 37.40 2.39
CA LYS A 478 -7.89 37.00 3.73
C LYS A 478 -7.17 35.65 3.69
N GLU A 479 -7.73 34.66 3.00
CA GLU A 479 -7.10 33.34 2.84
C GLU A 479 -5.82 33.42 1.98
N PHE A 480 -5.81 34.26 0.93
CA PHE A 480 -4.61 34.51 0.14
C PHE A 480 -3.46 35.12 0.95
N LYS A 481 -3.74 36.10 1.82
CA LYS A 481 -2.71 36.69 2.70
C LYS A 481 -2.07 35.64 3.61
N LYS A 482 -2.87 34.71 4.14
CA LYS A 482 -2.36 33.57 4.90
C LYS A 482 -1.47 32.68 4.05
N TYR A 483 -1.94 32.31 2.86
CA TYR A 483 -1.19 31.48 1.90
C TYR A 483 0.16 32.09 1.52
N LYS A 484 0.19 33.40 1.22
CA LYS A 484 1.40 34.15 0.93
C LYS A 484 2.39 34.12 2.10
N GLY A 485 1.88 34.30 3.33
CA GLY A 485 2.64 34.28 4.57
C GLY A 485 2.94 32.90 5.18
N ASP A 486 2.79 31.81 4.41
CA ASP A 486 3.03 30.43 4.88
C ASP A 486 2.15 30.00 6.08
N GLN A 487 0.98 30.61 6.19
CA GLN A 487 -0.02 30.28 7.20
C GLN A 487 -1.10 29.32 6.65
N PRO A 488 -1.75 28.55 7.55
CA PRO A 488 -2.96 27.77 7.27
C PRO A 488 -4.00 28.51 6.42
N SER A 489 -4.26 28.06 5.20
CA SER A 489 -5.22 28.71 4.29
C SER A 489 -6.17 27.73 3.62
N ASP A 490 -7.37 28.20 3.28
CA ASP A 490 -8.39 27.39 2.59
C ASP A 490 -7.99 27.14 1.13
N PRO A 491 -7.65 25.89 0.73
CA PRO A 491 -7.15 25.58 -0.61
C PRO A 491 -8.19 25.84 -1.70
N LEU A 492 -9.49 25.70 -1.40
CA LEU A 492 -10.56 26.02 -2.35
C LEU A 492 -10.66 27.53 -2.55
N ALA A 493 -10.44 28.32 -1.49
CA ALA A 493 -10.37 29.78 -1.60
C ALA A 493 -9.16 30.22 -2.44
N ILE A 494 -8.01 29.56 -2.31
CA ILE A 494 -6.82 29.84 -3.14
C ILE A 494 -7.11 29.52 -4.62
N CYS A 495 -7.85 28.44 -4.90
CA CYS A 495 -8.29 28.15 -6.27
C CYS A 495 -9.24 29.24 -6.81
N ALA A 496 -10.23 29.66 -6.01
CA ALA A 496 -11.19 30.70 -6.38
C ALA A 496 -10.52 32.05 -6.66
N ILE A 497 -9.64 32.52 -5.78
CA ILE A 497 -8.95 33.81 -5.97
C ILE A 497 -8.00 33.79 -7.17
N THR A 498 -7.36 32.64 -7.43
CA THR A 498 -6.49 32.47 -8.59
C THR A 498 -7.28 32.59 -9.89
N ARG A 499 -8.40 31.86 -10.01
CA ARG A 499 -9.29 31.96 -11.17
C ARG A 499 -9.80 33.38 -11.36
N TYR A 500 -10.32 33.99 -10.29
CA TYR A 500 -10.86 35.34 -10.31
C TYR A 500 -9.82 36.37 -10.78
N SER A 501 -8.58 36.26 -10.27
CA SER A 501 -7.48 37.17 -10.61
C SER A 501 -7.05 37.03 -12.08
N ILE A 502 -6.99 35.80 -12.60
CA ILE A 502 -6.68 35.53 -14.01
C ILE A 502 -7.73 36.14 -14.94
N GLU A 503 -9.02 35.91 -14.65
CA GLU A 503 -10.10 36.46 -15.47
C GLU A 503 -10.13 37.99 -15.39
N LYS A 504 -9.89 38.57 -14.21
CA LYS A 504 -9.78 40.02 -14.02
C LYS A 504 -8.65 40.63 -14.86
N LEU A 505 -7.44 40.08 -14.77
CA LEU A 505 -6.28 40.58 -15.53
C LEU A 505 -6.49 40.47 -17.05
N ALA A 506 -7.14 39.40 -17.51
CA ALA A 506 -7.48 39.24 -18.92
C ALA A 506 -8.50 40.29 -19.37
N PHE A 507 -9.54 40.54 -18.56
CA PHE A 507 -10.57 41.52 -18.87
C PHE A 507 -10.03 42.95 -18.88
N GLN A 508 -9.20 43.32 -17.91
CA GLN A 508 -8.60 44.67 -17.82
C GLN A 508 -7.82 45.06 -19.09
N GLN A 509 -7.26 44.09 -19.81
CA GLN A 509 -6.56 44.35 -21.08
C GLN A 509 -7.51 44.67 -22.25
N ILE A 510 -8.78 44.30 -22.17
CA ILE A 510 -9.76 44.46 -23.26
C ILE A 510 -10.94 45.36 -22.88
N GLU A 511 -11.04 45.81 -21.63
CA GLU A 511 -12.21 46.54 -21.11
C GLU A 511 -12.50 47.85 -21.85
N HIS A 512 -11.48 48.44 -22.46
CA HIS A 512 -11.57 49.66 -23.25
C HIS A 512 -12.12 49.45 -24.67
N LEU A 513 -12.24 48.19 -25.13
CA LEU A 513 -12.71 47.86 -26.46
C LEU A 513 -14.25 47.80 -26.52
N PRO A 514 -14.87 48.33 -27.59
CA PRO A 514 -16.33 48.28 -27.76
C PRO A 514 -16.81 46.83 -27.85
N ASN A 515 -17.91 46.51 -27.17
CA ASN A 515 -18.53 45.16 -27.07
C ASN A 515 -17.67 44.06 -26.39
N ALA A 516 -16.52 44.39 -25.79
CA ALA A 516 -15.72 43.41 -25.05
C ALA A 516 -16.44 42.90 -23.78
N ASN A 517 -17.17 43.78 -23.10
CA ASN A 517 -17.86 43.52 -21.83
C ASN A 517 -18.93 42.41 -21.92
N PRO A 518 -20.04 42.54 -22.69
CA PRO A 518 -21.09 41.52 -22.72
C PRO A 518 -20.56 40.17 -23.20
N LYS A 519 -19.75 40.15 -24.27
CA LYS A 519 -19.26 38.89 -24.85
C LYS A 519 -18.26 38.15 -23.96
N PHE A 520 -17.43 38.86 -23.17
CA PHE A 520 -16.52 38.22 -22.22
C PHE A 520 -17.28 37.55 -21.08
N PHE A 521 -18.31 38.20 -20.54
CA PHE A 521 -19.09 37.65 -19.42
C PHE A 521 -20.11 36.58 -19.84
N ASP A 522 -20.62 36.64 -21.07
CA ASP A 522 -21.46 35.58 -21.67
C ASP A 522 -20.65 34.33 -22.05
N THR A 523 -19.33 34.45 -22.16
CA THR A 523 -18.47 33.31 -22.51
C THR A 523 -18.31 32.35 -21.33
N HIS A 524 -18.74 31.11 -21.53
CA HIS A 524 -18.60 30.05 -20.54
C HIS A 524 -17.16 29.54 -20.44
N THR A 525 -16.73 29.25 -19.20
CA THR A 525 -15.39 28.76 -18.82
C THR A 525 -14.26 29.79 -18.92
N THR A 526 -13.28 29.66 -18.02
CA THR A 526 -12.09 30.52 -18.01
C THR A 526 -11.27 30.39 -19.30
N ARG A 527 -11.16 29.19 -19.89
CA ARG A 527 -10.37 28.99 -21.11
C ARG A 527 -10.90 29.84 -22.26
N HIS A 528 -12.20 29.74 -22.54
CA HIS A 528 -12.79 30.49 -23.66
C HIS A 528 -12.76 32.00 -23.41
N LYS A 529 -12.86 32.45 -22.15
CA LYS A 529 -12.65 33.87 -21.80
C LYS A 529 -11.24 34.35 -22.14
N LEU A 530 -10.22 33.54 -21.83
CA LEU A 530 -8.83 33.86 -22.17
C LEU A 530 -8.62 33.83 -23.70
N ASP A 531 -9.12 32.81 -24.39
CA ASP A 531 -9.04 32.69 -25.85
C ASP A 531 -9.71 33.91 -26.53
N TYR A 532 -10.86 34.35 -26.00
CA TYR A 532 -11.55 35.55 -26.48
C TYR A 532 -10.72 36.82 -26.27
N ALA A 533 -10.15 37.02 -25.08
CA ALA A 533 -9.26 38.14 -24.82
C ALA A 533 -8.04 38.14 -25.75
N THR A 534 -7.42 36.97 -25.97
CA THR A 534 -6.32 36.80 -26.92
C THR A 534 -6.73 37.13 -28.36
N SER A 535 -7.96 36.76 -28.78
CA SER A 535 -8.49 37.13 -30.11
C SER A 535 -8.64 38.64 -30.31
N LEU A 536 -8.71 39.40 -29.21
CA LEU A 536 -8.73 40.87 -29.20
C LEU A 536 -7.33 41.48 -28.96
N ASN A 537 -6.27 40.71 -29.18
CA ASN A 537 -4.86 41.08 -28.98
C ASN A 537 -4.43 41.32 -27.52
N ALA A 538 -5.15 40.78 -26.53
CA ALA A 538 -4.65 40.75 -25.15
C ALA A 538 -3.44 39.82 -25.02
N ASN A 539 -2.41 40.26 -24.31
CA ASN A 539 -1.23 39.46 -24.00
C ASN A 539 -1.50 38.64 -22.74
N ILE A 540 -1.94 37.39 -22.93
CA ILE A 540 -2.24 36.45 -21.84
C ILE A 540 -1.04 35.52 -21.64
N PRO A 541 -0.34 35.58 -20.49
CA PRO A 541 0.78 34.69 -20.20
C PRO A 541 0.35 33.21 -20.17
N GLU A 542 1.21 32.31 -20.65
CA GLU A 542 0.95 30.85 -20.61
C GLU A 542 0.69 30.33 -19.18
N SER A 543 1.30 30.97 -18.18
CA SER A 543 1.07 30.65 -16.76
C SER A 543 -0.41 30.72 -16.36
N HIS A 544 -1.22 31.56 -17.00
CA HIS A 544 -2.66 31.66 -16.76
C HIS A 544 -3.40 30.39 -17.22
N TYR A 545 -2.99 29.83 -18.36
CA TYR A 545 -3.52 28.56 -18.87
C TYR A 545 -3.03 27.35 -18.07
N LEU A 546 -1.78 27.38 -17.56
CA LEU A 546 -1.20 26.31 -16.75
C LEU A 546 -1.88 26.19 -15.37
N LEU A 547 -2.08 27.31 -14.68
CA LEU A 547 -2.71 27.31 -13.35
C LEU A 547 -4.17 26.86 -13.38
N ARG A 548 -4.82 26.91 -14.55
CA ARG A 548 -6.18 26.37 -14.75
C ARG A 548 -6.32 24.93 -14.34
N ILE A 549 -5.32 24.11 -14.64
CA ILE A 549 -5.32 22.69 -14.25
C ILE A 549 -5.44 22.54 -12.73
N ILE A 550 -4.91 23.49 -11.96
CA ILE A 550 -4.89 23.43 -10.49
C ILE A 550 -6.20 23.95 -9.91
N PHE A 551 -6.69 25.11 -10.35
CA PHE A 551 -7.92 25.67 -9.81
C PHE A 551 -9.19 24.97 -10.32
N ASP A 552 -9.15 24.35 -11.50
CA ASP A 552 -10.27 23.52 -11.98
C ASP A 552 -10.47 22.30 -11.09
N ASP A 553 -9.40 21.60 -10.71
CA ASP A 553 -9.47 20.46 -9.78
C ASP A 553 -10.11 20.85 -8.43
N GLY A 554 -9.82 22.05 -7.92
CA GLY A 554 -10.42 22.55 -6.68
C GLY A 554 -11.86 23.01 -6.82
N LEU A 555 -12.19 23.75 -7.88
CA LEU A 555 -13.51 24.35 -8.03
C LEU A 555 -14.56 23.38 -8.59
N HIS A 556 -14.16 22.15 -8.95
CA HIS A 556 -15.02 21.00 -9.24
C HIS A 556 -15.01 19.95 -8.12
N TRP A 557 -14.55 20.31 -6.92
CA TRP A 557 -14.57 19.42 -5.75
C TRP A 557 -15.99 18.88 -5.46
N SER A 558 -16.07 17.63 -5.01
CA SER A 558 -17.33 16.99 -4.62
C SER A 558 -17.21 16.23 -3.29
N PRO A 559 -18.30 16.09 -2.50
CA PRO A 559 -18.26 15.42 -1.19
C PRO A 559 -17.82 13.95 -1.25
N ASN A 560 -17.97 13.30 -2.40
CA ASN A 560 -17.67 11.88 -2.58
C ASN A 560 -16.21 11.62 -3.02
N GLN A 561 -15.45 12.67 -3.31
CA GLN A 561 -14.05 12.60 -3.73
C GLN A 561 -13.25 13.58 -2.88
N ASP A 562 -12.51 13.09 -1.88
CA ASP A 562 -11.68 13.96 -1.04
C ASP A 562 -10.42 14.42 -1.81
N THR A 563 -10.60 15.38 -2.71
CA THR A 563 -9.50 15.94 -3.53
C THR A 563 -8.78 17.10 -2.85
N ILE A 564 -9.19 17.50 -1.63
CA ILE A 564 -8.58 18.60 -0.89
C ILE A 564 -7.09 18.33 -0.59
N PRO A 565 -6.69 17.14 -0.08
CA PRO A 565 -5.27 16.84 0.14
C PRO A 565 -4.40 16.93 -1.14
N PRO A 566 -4.76 16.35 -2.30
CA PRO A 566 -3.97 16.52 -3.51
C PRO A 566 -3.93 17.97 -4.04
N ILE A 567 -5.01 18.75 -3.93
CA ILE A 567 -5.00 20.18 -4.27
C ILE A 567 -4.02 20.94 -3.36
N SER A 568 -4.15 20.76 -2.05
CA SER A 568 -3.28 21.37 -1.06
C SER A 568 -1.81 21.00 -1.30
N ALA A 569 -1.51 19.76 -1.70
CA ALA A 569 -0.16 19.37 -2.09
C ALA A 569 0.35 20.16 -3.31
N LYS A 570 -0.45 20.29 -4.38
CA LYS A 570 -0.11 21.11 -5.56
C LYS A 570 0.15 22.57 -5.18
N LEU A 571 -0.72 23.15 -4.34
CA LEU A 571 -0.59 24.53 -3.87
C LEU A 571 0.66 24.76 -3.01
N THR A 572 1.17 23.74 -2.31
CA THR A 572 2.44 23.88 -1.56
C THR A 572 3.70 23.77 -2.42
N HIS A 573 3.58 23.45 -3.71
CA HIS A 573 4.76 23.38 -4.59
C HIS A 573 5.36 24.79 -4.77
N PRO A 574 6.66 25.03 -4.47
CA PRO A 574 7.24 26.37 -4.41
C PRO A 574 7.06 27.21 -5.69
N ILE A 575 7.18 26.56 -6.86
CA ILE A 575 7.00 27.23 -8.16
C ILE A 575 5.54 27.62 -8.38
N ILE A 576 4.59 26.73 -8.06
CA ILE A 576 3.15 26.99 -8.22
C ILE A 576 2.74 28.13 -7.27
N LYS A 577 3.20 28.08 -6.03
CA LYS A 577 2.99 29.15 -5.05
C LYS A 577 3.47 30.50 -5.57
N LYS A 578 4.70 30.57 -6.09
CA LYS A 578 5.25 31.79 -6.66
C LYS A 578 4.41 32.32 -7.84
N MET A 579 3.96 31.44 -8.74
CA MET A 579 3.09 31.82 -9.86
C MET A 579 1.76 32.41 -9.38
N ILE A 580 1.09 31.76 -8.42
CA ILE A 580 -0.19 32.21 -7.86
C ILE A 580 0.00 33.56 -7.14
N VAL A 581 1.01 33.69 -6.28
CA VAL A 581 1.28 34.94 -5.55
C VAL A 581 1.48 36.11 -6.50
N ASN A 582 2.31 35.93 -7.53
CA ASN A 582 2.55 36.97 -8.53
C ASN A 582 1.27 37.42 -9.24
N ILE A 583 0.42 36.46 -9.64
CA ILE A 583 -0.81 36.77 -10.38
C ILE A 583 -1.82 37.51 -9.50
N VAL A 584 -2.01 37.08 -8.26
CA VAL A 584 -2.95 37.73 -7.35
C VAL A 584 -2.44 39.11 -6.94
N ASP A 585 -1.14 39.26 -6.67
CA ASP A 585 -0.55 40.58 -6.37
C ASP A 585 -0.67 41.54 -7.57
N LEU A 586 -0.52 41.06 -8.81
CA LEU A 586 -0.74 41.86 -10.02
C LEU A 586 -2.22 42.30 -10.18
N ALA A 587 -3.15 41.42 -9.84
CA ALA A 587 -4.59 41.72 -9.93
C ALA A 587 -5.06 42.68 -8.81
N TYR A 588 -4.31 42.79 -7.73
CA TYR A 588 -4.62 43.60 -6.55
C TYR A 588 -3.36 44.36 -6.06
N PRO A 589 -2.87 45.36 -6.82
CA PRO A 589 -1.72 46.16 -6.38
C PRO A 589 -2.05 46.90 -5.08
N ASP A 590 -1.06 47.04 -4.21
CA ASP A 590 -1.19 47.56 -2.83
C ASP A 590 -1.86 48.96 -2.73
N SER A 591 -1.96 49.72 -3.84
CA SER A 591 -2.69 50.99 -3.94
C SER A 591 -4.21 50.87 -3.82
N ILE A 592 -4.80 49.67 -3.98
CA ILE A 592 -6.25 49.43 -3.89
C ILE A 592 -6.69 48.98 -2.48
N ILE A 593 -5.75 48.54 -1.64
CA ILE A 593 -6.04 48.01 -0.29
C ILE A 593 -6.55 49.10 0.67
N GLN A 594 -6.25 50.38 0.41
CA GLN A 594 -6.78 51.50 1.22
C GLN A 594 -8.25 51.86 0.92
N CYS A 595 -8.81 51.47 -0.23
CA CYS A 595 -10.18 51.84 -0.61
C CYS A 595 -11.27 50.86 -0.11
N ILE A 596 -10.90 49.73 0.52
CA ILE A 596 -11.87 48.78 1.12
C ILE A 596 -12.26 49.20 2.56
N HIS A 597 -11.65 50.28 3.08
CA HIS A 597 -11.90 50.81 4.43
C HIS A 597 -12.64 52.16 4.48
N SER A 598 -13.27 52.59 3.38
CA SER A 598 -14.15 53.77 3.35
C SER A 598 -15.59 53.38 3.09
#